data_AF-A0A1G1K3M9-F1
#
_entry.id   AF-A0A1G1K3M9-F1
#
_cell.length_a   1.000
_cell.length_b   1.000
_cell.length_c   1.000
_cell.angle_alpha   90.00
_cell.angle_beta   90.00
_cell.angle_gamma   90.00
#
_symmetry.space_group_name_H-M   'P 1'
#
loop_
_entity.id
_entity.type
_entity.pdbx_description
1 polymer ?
#
loop_
_entity_poly.entity_id
_entity_poly.type
_entity_poly.pdbx_seq_one_letter_code
_entity_poly.pdbx_strand_id
1 'polypeptide(L)' 'MFQNLSDLFQLAQDENFKKFLSHPGVQTLMKDSEFQRAVREKNFIKLMANPEFADLLKDSEVRSALAGMQEKFKKNI' A
#
# COMPACT_ATOMS: atom_id res chain seq x y z
N MET A 1 -12.14 -1.01 -6.77
CA MET A 1 -12.06 -2.38 -6.22
C MET A 1 -11.66 -3.27 -7.39
N PHE A 2 -10.64 -4.13 -7.26
CA PHE A 2 -10.19 -5.00 -8.36
C PHE A 2 -11.37 -5.87 -8.82
N GLN A 3 -11.84 -5.67 -10.04
CA GLN A 3 -13.02 -6.35 -10.56
C GLN A 3 -12.64 -7.55 -11.43
N ASN A 4 -11.40 -7.61 -11.93
CA ASN A 4 -10.96 -8.66 -12.84
C ASN A 4 -9.44 -8.94 -12.72
N LEU A 5 -8.99 -10.00 -13.40
CA LEU A 5 -7.57 -10.41 -13.46
C LEU A 5 -6.67 -9.38 -14.15
N SER A 6 -7.22 -8.61 -15.09
CA SER A 6 -6.48 -7.55 -15.79
C SER A 6 -6.08 -6.42 -14.83
N ASP A 7 -6.96 -6.04 -13.90
CA ASP A 7 -6.65 -5.02 -12.88
C ASP A 7 -5.50 -5.48 -11.96
N LEU A 8 -5.48 -6.77 -11.61
CA LEU A 8 -4.39 -7.37 -10.83
C LEU A 8 -3.09 -7.40 -11.63
N PHE A 9 -3.14 -7.71 -12.93
CA PHE A 9 -1.97 -7.71 -13.80
C PHE A 9 -1.42 -6.29 -14.03
N GLN A 10 -2.30 -5.29 -14.12
CA GLN A 10 -1.90 -3.87 -14.20
C GLN A 10 -1.24 -3.40 -12.91
N LEU A 11 -1.77 -3.81 -11.75
CA LEU A 11 -1.16 -3.51 -10.45
C LEU A 11 0.20 -4.17 -10.31
N ALA A 12 0.33 -5.46 -10.66
CA ALA A 12 1.58 -6.20 -10.56
C ALA A 12 2.69 -5.61 -11.45
N GLN A 13 2.32 -4.94 -12.55
CA GLN A 13 3.26 -4.22 -13.41
C GLN A 13 3.49 -2.77 -12.98
N ASP A 14 2.76 -2.26 -11.99
CA ASP A 14 2.90 -0.88 -11.57
C ASP A 14 4.22 -0.65 -10.83
N GLU A 15 5.05 0.25 -11.36
CA GLU A 15 6.37 0.54 -10.81
C GLU A 15 6.29 1.17 -9.42
N ASN A 16 5.24 1.96 -9.11
CA ASN A 16 5.06 2.52 -7.78
C ASN A 16 4.64 1.44 -6.79
N PHE A 17 3.79 0.50 -7.21
CA PHE A 17 3.44 -0.68 -6.41
C PHE A 17 4.65 -1.57 -6.13
N LYS A 18 5.49 -1.85 -7.14
CA LYS A 18 6.73 -2.60 -6.95
C LYS A 18 7.67 -1.89 -5.98
N LYS A 19 7.91 -0.59 -6.17
CA LYS A 19 8.74 0.23 -5.25
C LYS A 19 8.24 0.16 -3.82
N PHE A 20 6.92 0.32 -3.64
CA PHE A 20 6.30 0.19 -2.33
C PHE A 20 6.56 -1.18 -1.70
N LEU A 21 6.33 -2.29 -2.42
CA LEU A 21 6.57 -3.65 -1.91
C LEU A 21 8.04 -3.98 -1.66
N SER A 22 8.95 -3.39 -2.43
CA SER A 22 10.39 -3.58 -2.27
C SER A 22 10.97 -2.80 -1.10
N HIS A 23 10.25 -1.81 -0.56
CA HIS A 23 10.73 -1.01 0.55
C HIS A 23 10.88 -1.88 1.82
N PRO A 24 12.07 -1.92 2.47
CA PRO A 24 12.31 -2.81 3.62
C PRO A 24 11.32 -2.60 4.76
N GLY A 25 10.98 -1.34 5.07
CA GLY A 25 9.98 -1.02 6.09
C GLY A 25 8.58 -1.56 5.75
N VAL A 26 8.22 -1.59 4.46
CA VAL A 26 6.93 -2.16 4.02
C VAL A 26 6.94 -3.67 4.21
N GLN A 27 8.03 -4.34 3.87
CA GLN A 27 8.17 -5.80 4.08
C GLN A 27 8.11 -6.18 5.56
N THR A 28 8.67 -5.35 6.44
CA THR A 28 8.53 -5.52 7.89
C THR A 28 7.09 -5.33 8.33
N LEU A 29 6.46 -4.22 7.93
CA LEU A 29 5.06 -3.92 8.26
C LEU A 29 4.09 -5.02 7.78
N MET A 30 4.35 -5.64 6.63
CA MET A 30 3.51 -6.73 6.12
C MET A 30 3.53 -7.98 7.01
N LYS A 31 4.55 -8.13 7.87
CA LYS A 31 4.62 -9.21 8.86
C LYS A 31 3.94 -8.83 10.18
N ASP A 32 3.59 -7.56 10.37
CA ASP A 32 2.89 -7.09 11.57
C ASP A 32 1.45 -7.61 11.61
N SER A 33 1.11 -8.27 12.71
CA SER A 33 -0.18 -8.96 12.86
C SER A 33 -1.34 -7.98 13.02
N GLU A 34 -1.11 -6.84 13.66
CA GLU A 34 -2.13 -5.79 13.81
C GLU A 34 -2.42 -5.10 12.49
N PHE A 35 -1.38 -4.78 11.72
CA PHE A 35 -1.51 -4.25 10.37
C PHE A 35 -2.32 -5.21 9.49
N GLN A 36 -1.93 -6.48 9.42
CA GLN A 36 -2.67 -7.49 8.65
C GLN A 36 -4.12 -7.60 9.10
N ARG A 37 -4.39 -7.56 10.41
CA ARG A 37 -5.75 -7.58 10.96
C ARG A 37 -6.53 -6.36 10.53
N ALA A 38 -5.96 -5.17 10.63
CA ALA A 38 -6.59 -3.92 10.24
C ALA A 38 -6.90 -3.89 8.73
N VAL A 39 -6.00 -4.41 7.88
CA VAL A 39 -6.25 -4.59 6.44
C VAL A 39 -7.41 -5.55 6.19
N ARG A 40 -7.42 -6.73 6.83
CA ARG A 40 -8.51 -7.72 6.68
C ARG A 40 -9.86 -7.16 7.12
N GLU A 41 -9.88 -6.42 8.22
CA GLU A 41 -11.08 -5.74 8.73
C GLU A 41 -11.46 -4.50 7.89
N LYS A 42 -10.64 -4.10 6.92
CA LYS A 42 -10.78 -2.85 6.14
C LYS A 42 -10.91 -1.62 7.06
N ASN A 43 -10.24 -1.65 8.21
CA ASN A 43 -10.35 -0.63 9.24
C ASN A 43 -9.21 0.38 9.12
N PHE A 44 -9.49 1.47 8.40
CA PHE A 44 -8.52 2.54 8.17
C PHE A 44 -8.09 3.27 9.45
N ILE A 45 -8.98 3.39 10.45
CA ILE A 45 -8.63 4.01 11.74
C ILE A 45 -7.53 3.17 12.42
N LYS A 46 -7.68 1.84 12.44
CA LYS A 46 -6.68 0.93 13.01
C LYS A 46 -5.37 0.93 12.23
N LEU A 47 -5.45 1.03 10.89
CA LEU A 47 -4.24 1.16 10.06
C LEU A 47 -3.46 2.42 10.43
N MET A 48 -4.14 3.58 10.51
CA MET A 48 -3.50 4.86 10.84
C MET A 48 -3.01 4.93 12.29
N ALA A 49 -3.62 4.17 13.20
CA ALA A 49 -3.16 4.05 14.58
C ALA A 49 -1.95 3.12 14.74
N ASN A 50 -1.60 2.32 13.72
CA ASN A 50 -0.43 1.46 13.77
C ASN A 50 0.85 2.32 13.68
N PRO A 51 1.72 2.31 14.72
CA PRO A 51 2.87 3.18 14.78
C PRO A 51 3.90 2.88 13.68
N GLU A 52 4.10 1.61 13.31
CA GLU A 52 5.01 1.25 12.22
C GLU A 52 4.51 1.76 10.88
N PHE A 53 3.20 1.68 10.62
CA PHE A 53 2.62 2.28 9.42
C PHE A 53 2.75 3.81 9.42
N ALA A 54 2.49 4.46 10.56
CA ALA A 54 2.64 5.91 10.69
C ALA A 54 4.09 6.39 10.48
N ASP A 55 5.07 5.64 10.98
CA ASP A 55 6.48 5.91 10.75
C ASP A 55 6.89 5.66 9.30
N LEU A 56 6.35 4.60 8.69
CA LEU A 56 6.55 4.32 7.27
C LEU A 56 6.05 5.46 6.37
N LEU A 57 4.94 6.10 6.74
CA LEU A 57 4.43 7.27 6.03
C LEU A 57 5.30 8.52 6.21
N LYS A 58 6.30 8.52 7.09
CA LYS A 58 7.32 9.59 7.13
C LYS A 58 8.43 9.35 6.11
N ASP A 59 8.51 8.17 5.50
CA ASP A 59 9.42 7.92 4.39
C ASP A 59 8.91 8.59 3.11
N SER A 60 9.77 9.35 2.43
CA SER A 60 9.41 10.09 1.21
C SER A 60 9.22 9.17 0.00
N GLU A 61 9.95 8.06 -0.08
CA GLU A 61 9.84 7.09 -1.16
C GLU A 61 8.51 6.35 -1.05
N VAL A 62 8.16 5.91 0.15
CA VAL A 62 6.87 5.28 0.45
C VAL A 62 5.72 6.23 0.11
N ARG A 63 5.77 7.48 0.56
CA ARG A 63 4.74 8.48 0.24
C ARG A 63 4.60 8.73 -1.26
N SER A 64 5.73 8.84 -1.96
CA SER A 64 5.73 9.06 -3.41
C SER A 64 5.16 7.86 -4.17
N ALA A 65 5.49 6.65 -3.74
CA ALA A 65 4.94 5.43 -4.30
C ALA A 65 3.41 5.34 -4.07
N LEU A 66 2.93 5.65 -2.86
CA LEU A 66 1.49 5.71 -2.55
C LEU A 66 0.75 6.74 -3.39
N ALA A 67 1.31 7.96 -3.52
CA ALA A 67 0.73 9.01 -4.34
C ALA A 67 0.67 8.61 -5.81
N GLY A 68 1.76 8.07 -6.36
CA GLY A 68 1.83 7.64 -7.76
C GLY A 68 0.86 6.51 -8.09
N MET A 69 0.64 5.56 -7.16
CA MET A 69 -0.42 4.56 -7.29
C MET A 69 -1.80 5.21 -7.34
N GLN A 70 -2.11 6.13 -6.41
CA GLN A 70 -3.40 6.82 -6.36
C GLN A 70 -3.69 7.60 -7.65
N GLU A 71 -2.70 8.30 -8.21
CA GLU A 71 -2.86 9.05 -9.46
C GLU A 71 -3.19 8.15 -10.64
N LYS A 72 -2.52 7.00 -10.76
CA LYS A 72 -2.76 6.05 -11.84
C LYS A 72 -4.14 5.41 -11.75
N PHE A 73 -4.59 5.08 -10.54
CA PHE A 73 -5.95 4.57 -10.33
C PHE A 73 -7.02 5.61 -10.67
N LYS A 74 -6.81 6.90 -10.38
CA LYS A 74 -7.75 7.97 -10.77
C LYS A 74 -7.86 8.16 -12.29
N LYS A 75 -6.79 7.85 -13.05
CA LYS A 75 -6.76 7.98 -14.52
C LYS A 75 -7.36 6.79 -15.27
N ASN A 76 -7.56 5.65 -14.58
CA ASN A 76 -8.06 4.41 -15.15
C ASN A 76 -9.55 4.13 -14.81
N ILE A 77 -10.28 5.13 -14.30
CA ILE A 77 -11.74 5.12 -14.06
C ILE A 77 -12.34 6.26 -14.89
#